data_AF-A0A2E9N1U3-F1
#
_entry.id   AF-A0A2E9N1U3-F1
#
_cell.length_a   1.000
_cell.length_b   1.000
_cell.length_c   1.000
_cell.angle_alpha   90.00
_cell.angle_beta   90.00
_cell.angle_gamma   90.00
#
_symmetry.space_group_name_H-M   'P 1'
#
loop_
_entity.id
_entity.type
_entity.pdbx_description
1 polymer ?
#
loop_
_entity_poly.entity_id
_entity_poly.type
_entity_poly.pdbx_seq_one_letter_code
_entity_poly.pdbx_strand_id
1 'polypeptide(L)'
;ETLPLVQAQDTDINLVIAHICVEPLERLIRNTRDLDIALFGAGHCNELLARRVHDAVLLSGGFHFTAYAKARFTVDPDTNAVVQCSFSTHNNEHESESKTVAAIVRSWSAETEEILSQELAYSDRVFARSGDELEQAIVNSWLLEDPSADIAITNAGGIRIDLPQGTIDVGTVMALMPFDNTIIATELDGATVLTVAETGSRPVIGGLVRRGNGWVLSASGEELDDDRTYRVLVNSFMYAGGDGYTIIPETDPDGFDTGINYRQPFLDWLQAQESSDQNPLRLD
;
A
#
# COMPACT_ATOMS: atom_id res chain seq x y z
N GLU A 1 13.14 9.81 -21.11
CA GLU A 1 13.60 10.95 -21.93
C GLU A 1 12.51 12.02 -21.98
N THR A 2 12.87 13.28 -22.23
CA THR A 2 11.86 14.34 -22.44
C THR A 2 11.36 14.31 -23.87
N LEU A 3 10.10 14.65 -24.12
CA LEU A 3 9.49 14.69 -25.46
C LEU A 3 10.31 15.42 -26.55
N PRO A 4 10.97 16.56 -26.28
CA PRO A 4 11.84 17.21 -27.28
C PRO A 4 13.04 16.36 -27.73
N LEU A 5 13.53 15.46 -26.89
CA LEU A 5 14.61 14.53 -27.25
C LEU A 5 14.08 13.37 -28.10
N VAL A 6 12.86 12.91 -27.81
CA VAL A 6 12.18 11.83 -28.57
C VAL A 6 11.77 12.34 -29.96
N GLN A 7 11.22 13.55 -30.06
CA GLN A 7 10.90 14.19 -31.35
C GLN A 7 12.15 14.44 -32.21
N ALA A 8 13.32 14.63 -31.60
CA ALA A 8 14.59 14.74 -32.32
C ALA A 8 15.10 13.38 -32.87
N GLN A 9 14.49 12.26 -32.48
CA GLN A 9 14.88 10.91 -32.89
C GLN A 9 14.03 10.33 -34.05
N ASP A 10 13.14 11.11 -34.67
CA ASP A 10 12.28 10.69 -35.81
C ASP A 10 11.52 9.38 -35.53
N THR A 11 10.60 9.43 -34.56
CA THR A 11 9.87 8.27 -34.07
C THR A 11 8.54 8.04 -34.79
N ASP A 12 8.26 6.79 -35.15
CA ASP A 12 6.98 6.39 -35.78
C ASP A 12 5.79 6.35 -34.80
N ILE A 13 6.06 6.12 -33.50
CA ILE A 13 5.02 6.09 -32.47
C ILE A 13 5.54 6.58 -31.13
N ASN A 14 4.82 7.53 -30.52
CA ASN A 14 5.13 8.03 -29.18
C ASN A 14 4.23 7.37 -28.14
N LEU A 15 4.84 6.83 -27.09
CA LEU A 15 4.14 6.21 -25.95
C LEU A 15 4.63 6.85 -24.65
N VAL A 16 3.70 7.12 -23.74
CA VAL A 16 4.01 7.57 -22.38
C VAL A 16 3.59 6.47 -21.41
N ILE A 17 4.54 5.99 -20.62
CA ILE A 17 4.27 5.07 -19.51
C ILE A 17 4.49 5.85 -18.21
N ALA A 18 3.40 6.07 -17.46
CA ALA A 18 3.41 6.87 -16.25
C ALA A 18 2.91 6.07 -15.05
N HIS A 19 3.38 6.41 -13.86
CA HIS A 19 2.85 5.91 -12.60
C HIS A 19 1.95 6.97 -11.95
N ILE A 20 0.85 7.31 -12.64
CA ILE A 20 -0.09 8.36 -12.26
C ILE A 20 -1.51 7.80 -12.43
N CYS A 21 -2.41 8.18 -11.52
CA CYS A 21 -3.82 7.84 -11.61
C CYS A 21 -4.45 8.32 -12.93
N VAL A 22 -5.55 7.70 -13.31
CA VAL A 22 -6.21 7.93 -14.60
C VAL A 22 -6.66 9.38 -14.76
N GLU A 23 -7.28 9.95 -13.73
CA GLU A 23 -7.86 11.30 -13.83
C GLU A 23 -6.80 12.40 -14.08
N PRO A 24 -5.69 12.52 -13.32
CA PRO A 24 -4.64 13.47 -13.66
C PRO A 24 -4.01 13.19 -15.02
N LEU A 25 -3.85 11.92 -15.39
CA LEU A 25 -3.24 11.55 -16.67
C LEU A 25 -4.12 11.96 -17.85
N GLU A 26 -5.45 11.89 -17.72
CA GLU A 26 -6.36 12.41 -18.74
C GLU A 26 -6.25 13.92 -18.95
N ARG A 27 -5.99 14.67 -17.89
CA ARG A 27 -5.72 16.11 -18.01
C ARG A 27 -4.41 16.33 -18.77
N LEU A 28 -3.39 15.51 -18.52
CA LEU A 28 -2.13 15.56 -19.27
C LEU A 28 -2.37 15.30 -20.77
N ILE A 29 -3.11 14.24 -21.12
CA ILE A 29 -3.46 13.92 -22.53
C ILE A 29 -4.08 15.13 -23.24
N ARG A 30 -4.99 15.84 -22.57
CA ARG A 30 -5.66 17.03 -23.13
C ARG A 30 -4.71 18.20 -23.35
N ASN A 31 -3.66 18.30 -22.55
CA ASN A 31 -2.70 19.40 -22.57
C ASN A 31 -1.49 19.13 -23.49
N THR A 32 -1.33 17.90 -24.00
CA THR A 32 -0.19 17.48 -24.83
C THR A 32 -0.63 16.93 -26.18
N ARG A 33 -1.73 17.45 -26.74
CA ARG A 33 -2.32 16.94 -28.00
C ARG A 33 -1.45 17.22 -29.22
N ASP A 34 -0.67 18.28 -29.17
CA ASP A 34 0.29 18.71 -30.18
C ASP A 34 1.54 17.81 -30.26
N LEU A 35 1.69 16.88 -29.31
CA LEU A 35 2.86 16.02 -29.19
C LEU A 35 2.71 14.63 -29.85
N ASP A 36 1.55 14.37 -30.48
CA ASP A 36 1.25 13.14 -31.24
C ASP A 36 1.58 11.84 -30.47
N ILE A 37 1.10 11.77 -29.23
CA ILE A 37 1.29 10.61 -28.35
C ILE A 37 0.15 9.62 -28.56
N ALA A 38 0.47 8.43 -29.05
CA ALA A 38 -0.50 7.40 -29.39
C ALA A 38 -1.06 6.66 -28.17
N LEU A 39 -0.29 6.56 -27.08
CA LEU A 39 -0.67 5.82 -25.89
C LEU A 39 -0.16 6.42 -24.60
N PHE A 40 -1.00 6.38 -23.57
CA PHE A 40 -0.68 6.66 -22.18
C PHE A 40 -1.00 5.43 -21.32
N GLY A 41 -0.01 4.95 -20.58
CA GLY A 41 -0.18 3.96 -19.51
C GLY A 41 -0.29 4.66 -18.17
N ALA A 42 -1.41 4.45 -17.47
CA ALA A 42 -1.65 4.90 -16.10
C ALA A 42 -1.19 3.86 -15.07
N GLY A 43 -1.12 4.27 -13.81
CA GLY A 43 -0.80 3.41 -12.67
C GLY A 43 -1.25 4.03 -11.35
N HIS A 44 -0.66 3.61 -10.24
CA HIS A 44 -0.88 4.13 -8.88
C HIS A 44 -2.26 3.85 -8.26
N CYS A 45 -3.36 4.13 -8.96
CA CYS A 45 -4.73 4.02 -8.45
C CYS A 45 -5.41 2.67 -8.67
N ASN A 46 -4.70 1.66 -9.21
CA ASN A 46 -5.21 0.29 -9.37
C ASN A 46 -6.48 0.17 -10.23
N GLU A 47 -6.72 1.12 -11.12
CA GLU A 47 -7.88 1.16 -12.01
C GLU A 47 -7.69 0.18 -13.17
N LEU A 48 -8.74 -0.52 -13.59
CA LEU A 48 -8.71 -1.35 -14.79
C LEU A 48 -9.50 -0.67 -15.90
N LEU A 49 -8.83 -0.19 -16.94
CA LEU A 49 -9.49 0.43 -18.08
C LEU A 49 -8.67 0.37 -19.36
N ALA A 50 -9.39 0.46 -20.48
CA ALA A 50 -8.83 0.76 -21.79
C ALA A 50 -9.83 1.65 -22.52
N ARG A 51 -9.47 2.91 -22.80
CA ARG A 51 -10.35 3.82 -23.51
C ARG A 51 -9.58 4.79 -24.38
N ARG A 52 -10.27 5.36 -25.37
CA ARG A 52 -9.73 6.45 -26.18
C ARG A 52 -10.01 7.79 -25.51
N VAL A 53 -8.99 8.63 -25.43
CA VAL A 53 -9.09 10.02 -24.98
C VAL A 53 -8.54 10.88 -26.10
N HIS A 54 -9.45 11.46 -26.90
CA HIS A 54 -9.12 12.13 -28.16
C HIS A 54 -8.42 11.18 -29.14
N ASP A 55 -7.17 11.47 -29.46
CA ASP A 55 -6.37 10.77 -30.47
C ASP A 55 -5.47 9.70 -29.82
N ALA A 56 -5.36 9.72 -28.48
CA ALA A 56 -4.54 8.79 -27.71
C ALA A 56 -5.36 7.67 -27.06
N VAL A 57 -4.73 6.51 -26.87
CA VAL A 57 -5.26 5.42 -26.04
C VAL A 57 -4.77 5.60 -24.61
N LEU A 58 -5.68 5.49 -23.64
CA LEU A 58 -5.37 5.44 -22.23
C LEU A 58 -5.63 4.03 -21.70
N LEU A 59 -4.60 3.42 -21.11
CA LEU A 59 -4.66 2.10 -20.51
C LEU A 59 -4.33 2.15 -19.02
N SER A 60 -4.99 1.32 -18.22
CA SER A 60 -4.59 1.01 -16.85
C SER A 60 -4.90 -0.47 -16.56
N GLY A 61 -3.92 -1.17 -15.99
CA GLY A 61 -3.91 -2.63 -15.89
C GLY A 61 -4.57 -3.20 -14.64
N GLY A 62 -5.17 -2.39 -13.78
CA GLY A 62 -5.65 -2.84 -12.47
C GLY A 62 -4.50 -3.06 -11.49
N PHE A 63 -4.61 -4.12 -10.68
CA PHE A 63 -3.67 -4.42 -9.60
C PHE A 63 -3.32 -5.90 -9.51
N HIS A 64 -2.18 -6.20 -8.89
CA HIS A 64 -1.71 -7.55 -8.54
C HIS A 64 -1.72 -8.54 -9.71
N PHE A 65 -1.56 -8.06 -10.96
CA PHE A 65 -1.66 -8.89 -12.17
C PHE A 65 -2.99 -9.68 -12.30
N THR A 66 -4.04 -9.26 -11.60
CA THR A 66 -5.38 -9.89 -11.70
C THR A 66 -6.06 -9.59 -13.04
N ALA A 67 -5.55 -8.58 -13.75
CA ALA A 67 -5.99 -8.17 -15.07
C ALA A 67 -4.83 -7.52 -15.84
N TYR A 68 -5.06 -7.25 -17.12
CA TYR A 68 -4.18 -6.44 -17.95
C TYR A 68 -4.98 -5.64 -18.97
N ALA A 69 -4.46 -4.47 -19.33
CA ALA A 69 -4.96 -3.67 -20.43
C ALA A 69 -3.99 -3.77 -21.61
N LYS A 70 -4.53 -3.78 -22.83
CA LYS A 70 -3.76 -4.00 -24.05
C LYS A 70 -4.20 -3.01 -25.14
N ALA A 71 -3.24 -2.50 -25.88
CA ALA A 71 -3.46 -1.86 -27.17
C ALA A 71 -2.66 -2.59 -28.25
N ARG A 72 -3.23 -2.68 -29.45
CA ARG A 72 -2.58 -3.18 -30.65
C ARG A 72 -2.62 -2.08 -31.70
N PHE A 73 -1.44 -1.71 -32.18
CA PHE A 73 -1.24 -0.78 -33.28
C PHE A 73 -0.80 -1.56 -34.51
N THR A 74 -1.37 -1.23 -35.66
CA THR A 74 -0.88 -1.65 -36.98
C THR A 74 -0.28 -0.43 -37.65
N VAL A 75 0.99 -0.50 -38.00
CA VAL A 75 1.73 0.58 -38.66
C VAL A 75 1.98 0.19 -40.11
N ASP A 76 1.74 1.12 -41.02
CA ASP A 76 2.10 0.98 -42.42
C ASP A 76 3.60 1.31 -42.59
N PRO A 77 4.44 0.37 -43.04
CA PRO A 77 5.88 0.58 -43.16
C PRO A 77 6.29 1.55 -44.28
N ASP A 78 5.38 1.87 -45.22
CA ASP A 78 5.68 2.80 -46.32
C ASP A 78 5.43 4.26 -45.91
N THR A 79 4.46 4.48 -45.02
CA THR A 79 4.04 5.82 -44.56
C THR A 79 4.41 6.11 -43.11
N ASN A 80 4.89 5.11 -42.37
CA ASN A 80 5.11 5.11 -40.93
C ASN A 80 3.88 5.55 -40.12
N ALA A 81 2.70 5.46 -40.71
CA ALA A 81 1.46 5.90 -40.08
C ALA A 81 0.76 4.72 -39.37
N VAL A 82 0.16 5.00 -38.22
CA VAL A 82 -0.76 4.08 -37.56
C VAL A 82 -2.06 4.00 -38.35
N VAL A 83 -2.32 2.85 -38.97
CA VAL A 83 -3.53 2.62 -39.79
C VAL A 83 -4.67 1.94 -39.04
N GLN A 84 -4.35 1.24 -37.94
CA GLN A 84 -5.35 0.62 -37.09
C GLN A 84 -4.91 0.62 -35.63
N CYS A 85 -5.85 0.87 -34.74
CA CYS A 85 -5.66 0.78 -33.30
C CYS A 85 -6.86 0.09 -32.65
N SER A 86 -6.62 -1.00 -31.92
CA SER A 86 -7.60 -1.63 -31.04
C SER A 86 -7.07 -1.72 -29.61
N PHE A 87 -7.97 -1.67 -28.63
CA PHE A 87 -7.61 -1.75 -27.21
C PHE A 87 -8.70 -2.42 -26.39
N SER A 88 -8.30 -3.06 -25.29
CA SER A 88 -9.18 -3.85 -24.43
C SER A 88 -8.57 -4.07 -23.05
N THR A 89 -9.42 -4.48 -22.10
CA THR A 89 -9.04 -5.02 -20.80
C THR A 89 -9.36 -6.50 -20.74
N HIS A 90 -8.56 -7.25 -20.01
CA HIS A 90 -8.73 -8.68 -19.82
C HIS A 90 -8.45 -9.04 -18.37
N ASN A 91 -9.31 -9.87 -17.78
CA ASN A 91 -8.95 -10.55 -16.54
C ASN A 91 -7.84 -11.55 -16.82
N ASN A 92 -6.93 -11.71 -15.88
CA ASN A 92 -5.91 -12.73 -15.95
C ASN A 92 -6.52 -14.04 -15.45
N GLU A 93 -7.00 -14.86 -16.39
CA GLU A 93 -7.47 -16.21 -16.09
C GLU A 93 -6.25 -17.14 -16.05
N HIS A 94 -6.06 -17.84 -14.93
CA HIS A 94 -4.90 -18.69 -14.71
C HIS A 94 -4.84 -19.82 -15.76
N GLU A 95 -4.01 -19.65 -16.79
CA GLU A 95 -3.68 -20.70 -17.76
C GLU A 95 -2.54 -21.61 -17.22
N SER A 96 -2.00 -22.47 -18.09
CA SER A 96 -0.84 -23.30 -17.78
C SER A 96 0.40 -22.45 -17.48
N GLU A 97 1.02 -22.71 -16.33
CA GLU A 97 2.27 -22.07 -15.91
C GLU A 97 3.39 -22.26 -16.95
N SER A 98 4.10 -21.18 -17.28
CA SER A 98 5.33 -21.25 -18.07
C SER A 98 6.43 -21.91 -17.26
N LYS A 99 6.90 -23.10 -17.67
CA LYS A 99 7.98 -23.84 -17.00
C LYS A 99 9.26 -23.02 -16.79
N THR A 100 9.56 -22.10 -17.71
CA THR A 100 10.73 -21.23 -17.63
C THR A 100 10.56 -20.16 -16.56
N VAL A 101 9.41 -19.48 -16.54
CA VAL A 101 9.11 -18.47 -15.51
C VAL A 101 9.04 -19.13 -14.13
N ALA A 102 8.38 -20.28 -14.05
CA ALA A 102 8.29 -21.11 -12.86
C ALA A 102 9.67 -21.46 -12.27
N ALA A 103 10.63 -21.78 -13.12
CA ALA A 103 11.99 -22.10 -12.69
C ALA A 103 12.72 -20.88 -12.11
N ILE A 104 12.50 -19.69 -12.68
CA ILE A 104 13.05 -18.42 -12.16
C ILE A 104 12.45 -18.13 -10.79
N VAL A 105 11.12 -18.21 -10.65
CA VAL A 105 10.43 -17.98 -9.38
C VAL A 105 10.93 -18.94 -8.31
N ARG A 106 10.99 -20.25 -8.61
CA ARG A 106 11.49 -21.27 -7.67
C ARG A 106 12.93 -21.01 -7.21
N SER A 107 13.79 -20.53 -8.10
CA SER A 107 15.18 -20.23 -7.73
C SER A 107 15.24 -19.18 -6.64
N TRP A 108 14.49 -18.08 -6.78
CA TRP A 108 14.46 -17.00 -5.80
C TRP A 108 13.71 -17.39 -4.52
N SER A 109 12.58 -18.09 -4.64
CA SER A 109 11.84 -18.57 -3.46
C SER A 109 12.70 -19.47 -2.60
N ALA A 110 13.51 -20.35 -3.19
CA ALA A 110 14.39 -21.26 -2.46
C ALA A 110 15.49 -20.54 -1.66
N GLU A 111 15.94 -19.36 -2.08
CA GLU A 111 16.94 -18.57 -1.32
C GLU A 111 16.34 -17.92 -0.08
N THR A 112 15.03 -17.65 -0.08
CA THR A 112 14.33 -16.98 1.02
C THR A 112 13.53 -17.94 1.90
N GLU A 113 13.32 -19.17 1.44
CA GLU A 113 12.43 -20.17 2.06
C GLU A 113 12.75 -20.38 3.53
N GLU A 114 14.03 -20.57 3.88
CA GLU A 114 14.46 -20.84 5.26
C GLU A 114 13.98 -19.78 6.25
N ILE A 115 13.99 -18.50 5.83
CA ILE A 115 13.57 -17.38 6.66
C ILE A 115 12.04 -17.24 6.61
N LEU A 116 11.46 -17.28 5.42
CA LEU A 116 10.04 -17.00 5.22
C LEU A 116 9.13 -18.10 5.76
N SER A 117 9.59 -19.36 5.79
CA SER A 117 8.81 -20.50 6.28
C SER A 117 8.87 -20.67 7.80
N GLN A 118 9.53 -19.77 8.53
CA GLN A 118 9.54 -19.84 9.99
C GLN A 118 8.13 -19.61 10.51
N GLU A 119 7.55 -20.63 11.15
CA GLU A 119 6.21 -20.58 11.74
C GLU A 119 6.18 -19.63 12.94
N LEU A 120 5.16 -18.77 12.99
CA LEU A 120 4.95 -17.79 14.05
C LEU A 120 3.70 -18.09 14.87
N ALA A 121 2.63 -18.50 14.20
CA ALA A 121 1.33 -18.69 14.82
C ALA A 121 0.45 -19.66 14.00
N TYR A 122 -0.68 -20.06 14.57
CA TYR A 122 -1.72 -20.81 13.88
C TYR A 122 -3.08 -20.15 14.10
N SER A 123 -3.85 -19.92 13.04
CA SER A 123 -5.24 -19.47 13.15
C SER A 123 -6.23 -20.52 12.65
N ASP A 124 -7.34 -20.70 13.36
CA ASP A 124 -8.46 -21.55 12.96
C ASP A 124 -9.48 -20.84 12.04
N ARG A 125 -9.25 -19.55 11.74
CA ARG A 125 -10.11 -18.74 10.87
C ARG A 125 -9.32 -17.68 10.11
N VAL A 126 -9.99 -16.98 9.19
CA VAL A 126 -9.43 -15.81 8.51
C VAL A 126 -9.74 -14.56 9.33
N PHE A 127 -8.76 -13.67 9.51
CA PHE A 127 -8.99 -12.31 10.00
C PHE A 127 -8.89 -11.33 8.83
N ALA A 128 -9.98 -10.59 8.59
CA ALA A 128 -10.03 -9.63 7.50
C ALA A 128 -9.04 -8.48 7.72
N ARG A 129 -8.36 -8.05 6.66
CA ARG A 129 -7.42 -6.91 6.66
C ARG A 129 -8.06 -5.56 6.99
N SER A 130 -9.39 -5.51 6.91
CA SER A 130 -10.21 -4.36 7.26
C SER A 130 -11.01 -4.60 8.53
N GLY A 131 -10.65 -5.62 9.32
CA GLY A 131 -11.33 -6.04 10.53
C GLY A 131 -10.62 -5.49 11.77
N ASP A 132 -11.40 -4.97 12.70
CA ASP A 132 -10.92 -4.34 13.92
C ASP A 132 -9.97 -5.23 14.72
N GLU A 133 -10.23 -6.54 14.81
CA GLU A 133 -9.38 -7.49 15.57
C GLU A 133 -7.93 -7.49 15.09
N LEU A 134 -7.70 -7.61 13.78
CA LEU A 134 -6.34 -7.63 13.20
C LEU A 134 -5.68 -6.26 13.28
N GLU A 135 -6.46 -5.22 13.00
CA GLU A 135 -6.02 -3.84 13.05
C GLU A 135 -5.54 -3.44 14.44
N GLN A 136 -6.33 -3.76 15.48
CA GLN A 136 -6.00 -3.52 16.87
C GLN A 136 -4.78 -4.33 17.31
N ALA A 137 -4.68 -5.61 16.94
CA ALA A 137 -3.51 -6.42 17.26
C ALA A 137 -2.20 -5.82 16.72
N ILE A 138 -2.23 -5.27 15.50
CA ILE A 138 -1.06 -4.62 14.88
C ILE A 138 -0.66 -3.35 15.67
N VAL A 139 -1.56 -2.39 15.85
CA VAL A 139 -1.20 -1.13 16.53
C VAL A 139 -0.92 -1.32 18.02
N ASN A 140 -1.58 -2.27 18.67
CA ASN A 140 -1.28 -2.61 20.07
C ASN A 140 0.09 -3.29 20.20
N SER A 141 0.53 -4.06 19.21
CA SER A 141 1.90 -4.59 19.21
C SER A 141 2.96 -3.48 19.21
N TRP A 142 2.69 -2.34 18.56
CA TRP A 142 3.60 -1.18 18.59
C TRP A 142 3.63 -0.52 19.97
N LEU A 143 2.47 -0.40 20.63
CA LEU A 143 2.39 0.13 22.01
C LEU A 143 3.04 -0.81 23.05
N LEU A 144 3.08 -2.12 22.77
CA LEU A 144 3.83 -3.07 23.59
C LEU A 144 5.34 -2.94 23.37
N GLU A 145 5.77 -2.64 22.14
CA GLU A 145 7.19 -2.42 21.79
C GLU A 145 7.74 -1.11 22.37
N ASP A 146 6.99 -0.01 22.31
CA ASP A 146 7.30 1.25 23.01
C ASP A 146 6.20 1.61 24.03
N PRO A 147 6.30 1.09 25.28
CA PRO A 147 5.34 1.40 26.35
C PRO A 147 5.34 2.86 26.82
N SER A 148 6.27 3.70 26.32
CA SER A 148 6.23 5.14 26.60
C SER A 148 5.28 5.90 25.68
N ALA A 149 4.84 5.29 24.58
CA ALA A 149 3.87 5.88 23.68
C ALA A 149 2.45 5.82 24.24
N ASP A 150 1.70 6.90 24.02
CA ASP A 150 0.28 6.98 24.41
C ASP A 150 -0.62 6.36 23.33
N ILE A 151 -0.25 6.54 22.06
CA ILE A 151 -1.10 6.29 20.88
C ILE A 151 -0.25 5.70 19.75
N ALA A 152 -0.83 4.79 18.97
CA ALA A 152 -0.23 4.30 17.73
C ALA A 152 -1.22 4.45 16.58
N ILE A 153 -0.79 5.03 15.45
CA ILE A 153 -1.62 5.24 14.27
C ILE A 153 -0.89 4.76 13.02
N THR A 154 -1.54 3.91 12.24
CA THR A 154 -1.04 3.49 10.93
C THR A 154 -2.14 3.61 9.88
N ASN A 155 -1.77 3.86 8.62
CA ASN A 155 -2.74 3.93 7.53
C ASN A 155 -3.12 2.50 7.10
N ALA A 156 -4.42 2.24 6.95
CA ALA A 156 -4.92 0.93 6.52
C ALA A 156 -4.33 0.42 5.19
N GLY A 157 -3.90 1.34 4.32
CA GLY A 157 -3.22 1.01 3.08
C GLY A 157 -1.93 0.22 3.28
N GLY A 158 -1.33 0.27 4.47
CA GLY A 158 -0.17 -0.53 4.87
C GLY A 158 -0.48 -2.02 5.08
N ILE A 159 -1.75 -2.41 5.21
CA ILE A 159 -2.21 -3.79 5.46
C ILE A 159 -2.84 -4.36 4.18
N ARG A 160 -2.19 -5.38 3.60
CA ARG A 160 -2.36 -5.71 2.16
C ARG A 160 -3.18 -6.95 1.88
N ILE A 161 -3.14 -7.94 2.76
CA ILE A 161 -3.90 -9.19 2.65
C ILE A 161 -4.64 -9.47 3.96
N ASP A 162 -5.59 -10.38 3.93
CA ASP A 162 -6.17 -10.93 5.16
C ASP A 162 -5.13 -11.82 5.86
N LEU A 163 -5.24 -11.95 7.18
CA LEU A 163 -4.47 -12.98 7.90
C LEU A 163 -5.17 -14.32 7.68
N PRO A 164 -4.52 -15.30 7.01
CA PRO A 164 -5.18 -16.51 6.57
C PRO A 164 -5.47 -17.47 7.73
N GLN A 165 -6.42 -18.36 7.49
CA GLN A 165 -6.56 -19.58 8.30
C GLN A 165 -5.38 -20.52 8.03
N GLY A 166 -4.91 -21.21 9.07
CA GLY A 166 -3.82 -22.18 9.04
C GLY A 166 -2.56 -21.64 9.70
N THR A 167 -1.42 -22.22 9.32
CA THR A 167 -0.10 -21.76 9.76
C THR A 167 0.16 -20.34 9.23
N ILE A 168 0.61 -19.48 10.13
CA ILE A 168 1.08 -18.13 9.84
C ILE A 168 2.60 -18.15 10.01
N ASP A 169 3.31 -17.86 8.94
CA ASP A 169 4.76 -17.80 8.90
C ASP A 169 5.26 -16.36 8.65
N VAL A 170 6.58 -16.17 8.67
CA VAL A 170 7.20 -14.86 8.37
C VAL A 170 6.79 -14.36 6.98
N GLY A 171 6.70 -15.25 5.99
CA GLY A 171 6.23 -14.92 4.63
C GLY A 171 4.81 -14.34 4.61
N THR A 172 3.92 -14.86 5.43
CA THR A 172 2.55 -14.37 5.60
C THR A 172 2.54 -12.94 6.12
N VAL A 173 3.33 -12.63 7.16
CA VAL A 173 3.40 -11.28 7.72
C VAL A 173 4.12 -10.30 6.78
N MET A 174 5.12 -10.77 6.04
CA MET A 174 5.75 -9.99 4.96
C MET A 174 4.73 -9.65 3.86
N ALA A 175 3.86 -10.58 3.47
CA ALA A 175 2.80 -10.30 2.51
C ALA A 175 1.72 -9.35 3.08
N LEU A 176 1.42 -9.46 4.38
CA LEU A 176 0.49 -8.61 5.11
C LEU A 176 0.95 -7.15 5.20
N MET A 177 2.23 -6.93 5.54
CA MET A 177 2.86 -5.63 5.75
C MET A 177 4.18 -5.51 4.96
N PRO A 178 4.12 -5.41 3.61
CA PRO A 178 5.27 -5.61 2.73
C PRO A 178 6.16 -4.38 2.53
N PHE A 179 5.80 -3.22 3.08
CA PHE A 179 6.54 -1.98 2.85
C PHE A 179 7.63 -1.82 3.90
N ASP A 180 8.84 -1.42 3.53
CA ASP A 180 9.96 -1.19 4.47
C ASP A 180 9.82 0.15 5.23
N ASN A 181 8.63 0.39 5.78
CA ASN A 181 8.39 1.50 6.68
C ASN A 181 9.03 1.20 8.04
N THR A 182 9.68 2.19 8.63
CA THR A 182 10.01 2.23 10.07
C THR A 182 8.89 2.86 10.90
N ILE A 183 8.90 2.62 12.21
CA ILE A 183 8.08 3.33 13.21
C ILE A 183 8.79 4.61 13.62
N ILE A 184 8.08 5.73 13.49
CA ILE A 184 8.48 7.05 13.95
C ILE A 184 7.69 7.39 15.21
N ALA A 185 8.38 7.80 16.26
CA ALA A 185 7.75 8.35 17.45
C ALA A 185 7.76 9.88 17.38
N THR A 186 6.58 10.48 17.45
CA THR A 186 6.35 11.91 17.32
C THR A 186 5.62 12.45 18.54
N GLU A 187 5.81 13.74 18.84
CA GLU A 187 5.12 14.46 19.91
C GLU A 187 4.03 15.36 19.29
N LEU A 188 2.76 14.97 19.42
CA LEU A 188 1.62 15.66 18.79
C LEU A 188 0.65 16.18 19.85
N ASP A 189 0.12 17.39 19.68
CA ASP A 189 -0.99 17.87 20.51
C ASP A 189 -2.30 17.11 20.19
N GLY A 190 -3.23 17.08 21.14
CA GLY A 190 -4.49 16.35 20.99
C GLY A 190 -5.31 16.80 19.79
N ALA A 191 -5.28 18.09 19.44
CA ALA A 191 -5.94 18.61 18.25
C ALA A 191 -5.33 18.03 16.96
N THR A 192 -4.01 17.89 16.88
CA THR A 192 -3.32 17.24 15.77
C THR A 192 -3.62 15.74 15.75
N VAL A 193 -3.62 15.06 16.90
CA VAL A 193 -4.01 13.65 16.99
C VAL A 193 -5.42 13.43 16.44
N LEU A 194 -6.38 14.27 16.80
CA LEU A 194 -7.75 14.19 16.28
C LEU A 194 -7.77 14.39 14.76
N THR A 195 -7.03 15.38 14.26
CA THR A 195 -6.91 15.64 12.81
C THR A 195 -6.33 14.42 12.10
N VAL A 196 -5.28 13.80 12.63
CA VAL A 196 -4.68 12.58 12.07
C VAL A 196 -5.66 11.40 12.13
N ALA A 197 -6.42 11.25 13.21
CA ALA A 197 -7.45 10.23 13.37
C ALA A 197 -8.63 10.37 12.37
N GLU A 198 -8.77 11.53 11.75
CA GLU A 198 -9.80 11.83 10.75
C GLU A 198 -9.24 12.03 9.33
N THR A 199 -7.91 12.04 9.17
CA THR A 199 -7.20 12.20 7.90
C THR A 199 -7.01 10.84 7.21
N GLY A 200 -6.92 10.87 5.88
CA GLY A 200 -6.76 9.67 5.05
C GLY A 200 -8.08 8.91 4.87
N SER A 201 -8.03 7.79 4.15
CA SER A 201 -9.25 7.00 3.90
C SER A 201 -9.70 6.16 5.10
N ARG A 202 -8.74 5.67 5.90
CA ARG A 202 -9.00 4.75 7.02
C ARG A 202 -7.78 4.63 7.94
N PRO A 203 -7.59 5.53 8.91
CA PRO A 203 -6.55 5.37 9.93
C PRO A 203 -6.91 4.22 10.88
N VAL A 204 -5.90 3.43 11.24
CA VAL A 204 -5.96 2.37 12.25
C VAL A 204 -5.32 2.90 13.51
N ILE A 205 -6.04 2.89 14.63
CA ILE A 205 -5.67 3.62 15.84
C ILE A 205 -5.65 2.66 17.04
N GLY A 206 -4.54 2.64 17.76
CA GLY A 206 -4.35 2.00 19.06
C GLY A 206 -4.12 3.06 20.14
N GLY A 207 -4.41 2.73 21.40
CA GLY A 207 -4.26 3.67 22.52
C GLY A 207 -5.43 4.65 22.68
N LEU A 208 -6.32 4.75 21.69
CA LEU A 208 -7.56 5.52 21.76
C LEU A 208 -8.79 4.64 21.46
N VAL A 209 -9.88 4.88 22.20
CA VAL A 209 -11.17 4.26 21.96
C VAL A 209 -12.27 5.31 21.87
N ARG A 210 -13.18 5.15 20.90
CA ARG A 210 -14.34 6.07 20.77
C ARG A 210 -15.31 5.89 21.93
N ARG A 211 -15.71 7.01 22.53
CA ARG A 211 -16.78 7.10 23.54
C ARG A 211 -17.71 8.24 23.18
N GLY A 212 -18.91 7.89 22.69
CA GLY A 212 -19.85 8.88 22.16
C GLY A 212 -19.27 9.60 20.96
N ASN A 213 -19.13 10.92 21.06
CA ASN A 213 -18.57 11.77 20.01
C ASN A 213 -17.07 12.06 20.20
N GLY A 214 -16.46 11.60 21.30
CA GLY A 214 -15.07 11.86 21.63
C GLY A 214 -14.18 10.61 21.64
N TRP A 215 -12.90 10.84 21.91
CA TRP A 215 -11.89 9.82 22.12
C TRP A 215 -11.44 9.82 23.57
N VAL A 216 -11.20 8.63 24.11
CA VAL A 216 -10.55 8.46 25.41
C VAL A 216 -9.32 7.58 25.27
N LEU A 217 -8.30 7.86 26.07
CA LEU A 217 -7.10 7.03 26.16
C LEU A 217 -7.48 5.67 26.74
N SER A 218 -7.11 4.58 26.07
CA SER A 218 -7.45 3.23 26.52
C SER A 218 -6.78 2.87 27.85
N ALA A 219 -5.58 3.40 28.11
CA ALA A 219 -4.79 3.12 29.31
C ALA A 219 -5.33 3.82 30.57
N SER A 220 -5.72 5.09 30.48
CA SER A 220 -6.16 5.90 31.63
C SER A 220 -7.67 6.09 31.72
N GLY A 221 -8.38 5.97 30.61
CA GLY A 221 -9.81 6.32 30.49
C GLY A 221 -10.07 7.83 30.47
N GLU A 222 -9.02 8.67 30.44
CA GLU A 222 -9.14 10.12 30.32
C GLU A 222 -9.57 10.51 28.91
N GLU A 223 -10.36 11.57 28.80
CA GLU A 223 -10.68 12.19 27.51
C GLU A 223 -9.41 12.73 26.84
N LEU A 224 -9.36 12.65 25.51
CA LEU A 224 -8.31 13.30 24.73
C LEU A 224 -8.41 14.82 24.96
N ASP A 225 -7.31 15.43 25.41
CA ASP A 225 -7.21 16.86 25.66
C ASP A 225 -6.50 17.53 24.48
N ASP A 226 -7.18 18.45 23.82
CA ASP A 226 -6.72 19.12 22.59
C ASP A 226 -5.35 19.82 22.77
N ASP A 227 -5.07 20.36 23.96
CA ASP A 227 -3.86 21.15 24.25
C ASP A 227 -2.71 20.31 24.83
N ARG A 228 -2.98 19.05 25.20
CA ARG A 228 -1.97 18.14 25.76
C ARG A 228 -1.15 17.51 24.63
N THR A 229 0.17 17.45 24.82
CA THR A 229 1.08 16.68 23.96
C THR A 229 1.07 15.20 24.32
N TYR A 230 1.01 14.37 23.29
CA TYR A 230 1.02 12.92 23.36
C TYR A 230 2.17 12.37 22.54
N ARG A 231 2.77 11.28 23.01
CA ARG A 231 3.74 10.51 22.24
C ARG A 231 2.99 9.54 21.33
N VAL A 232 3.08 9.76 20.03
CA VAL A 232 2.34 9.01 19.01
C VAL A 232 3.30 8.24 18.11
N LEU A 233 3.06 6.94 17.95
CA LEU A 233 3.79 6.10 17.00
C LEU A 233 3.07 6.13 15.64
N VAL A 234 3.79 6.46 14.57
CA VAL A 234 3.29 6.41 13.20
C VAL A 234 4.27 5.69 12.29
N ASN A 235 3.84 5.21 11.13
CA ASN A 235 4.80 4.72 10.15
C ASN A 235 5.48 5.88 9.38
N SER A 236 6.72 5.65 8.96
CA SER A 236 7.54 6.63 8.21
C SER A 236 6.90 7.15 6.91
N PHE A 237 6.04 6.38 6.24
CA PHE A 237 5.30 6.86 5.08
C PHE A 237 4.28 7.95 5.47
N MET A 238 3.52 7.76 6.55
CA MET A 238 2.63 8.78 7.09
C MET A 238 3.40 9.99 7.60
N TYR A 239 4.50 9.77 8.33
CA TYR A 239 5.38 10.84 8.80
C TYR A 239 5.93 11.70 7.66
N ALA A 240 6.20 11.12 6.49
CA ALA A 240 6.61 11.85 5.30
C ALA A 240 5.46 12.60 4.59
N GLY A 241 4.25 12.62 5.13
CA GLY A 241 3.06 13.24 4.54
C GLY A 241 2.32 12.36 3.53
N GLY A 242 2.63 11.07 3.46
CA GLY A 242 1.88 10.10 2.67
C GLY A 242 0.39 10.10 3.03
N ASP A 243 -0.49 9.70 2.09
CA ASP A 243 -1.95 9.68 2.26
C ASP A 243 -2.59 11.02 2.74
N GLY A 244 -1.87 12.14 2.64
CA GLY A 244 -2.33 13.46 3.07
C GLY A 244 -2.02 13.81 4.54
N TYR A 245 -1.24 13.00 5.24
CA TYR A 245 -0.84 13.24 6.63
C TYR A 245 0.26 14.32 6.79
N THR A 246 0.25 15.37 5.98
CA THR A 246 1.29 16.42 6.00
C THR A 246 1.35 17.19 7.32
N ILE A 247 0.26 17.19 8.08
CA ILE A 247 0.20 17.82 9.40
C ILE A 247 1.18 17.20 10.41
N ILE A 248 1.53 15.91 10.27
CA ILE A 248 2.45 15.23 11.19
C ILE A 248 3.84 15.90 11.16
N PRO A 249 4.56 15.96 10.02
CA PRO A 249 5.87 16.60 9.97
C PRO A 249 5.80 18.14 10.07
N GLU A 250 4.63 18.76 9.87
CA GLU A 250 4.42 20.19 10.12
C GLU A 250 4.36 20.50 11.63
N THR A 251 3.71 19.64 12.41
CA THR A 251 3.59 19.77 13.87
C THR A 251 4.88 19.35 14.59
N ASP A 252 5.48 18.23 14.19
CA ASP A 252 6.72 17.72 14.77
C ASP A 252 7.73 17.34 13.67
N PRO A 253 8.57 18.29 13.21
CA PRO A 253 9.54 18.05 12.16
C PRO A 253 10.76 17.21 12.61
N ASP A 254 10.92 17.03 13.93
CA ASP A 254 12.08 16.37 14.55
C ASP A 254 11.69 15.00 15.17
N GLY A 255 10.64 14.37 14.64
CA GLY A 255 10.18 13.04 15.06
C GLY A 255 11.31 12.00 15.05
N PHE A 256 11.29 11.12 16.05
CA PHE A 256 12.34 10.14 16.28
C PHE A 256 12.09 8.85 15.50
N ASP A 257 12.93 8.58 14.50
CA ASP A 257 12.94 7.27 13.83
C ASP A 257 13.55 6.22 14.75
N THR A 258 12.72 5.25 15.16
CA THR A 258 13.15 4.15 16.03
C THR A 258 14.09 3.16 15.31
N GLY A 259 14.09 3.17 13.97
CA GLY A 259 14.72 2.15 13.13
C GLY A 259 14.01 0.79 13.14
N ILE A 260 12.94 0.64 13.93
CA ILE A 260 12.16 -0.59 14.02
C ILE A 260 11.26 -0.66 12.79
N ASN A 261 11.35 -1.75 12.03
CA ASN A 261 10.43 -1.98 10.93
C ASN A 261 9.01 -2.14 11.48
N TYR A 262 8.03 -1.47 10.88
CA TYR A 262 6.64 -1.42 11.35
C TYR A 262 5.93 -2.78 11.43
N ARG A 263 6.47 -3.83 10.79
CA ARG A 263 5.96 -5.20 10.89
C ARG A 263 6.57 -6.01 12.06
N GLN A 264 7.72 -5.58 12.56
CA GLN A 264 8.51 -6.34 13.55
C GLN A 264 7.76 -6.56 14.87
N PRO A 265 7.12 -5.54 15.49
CA PRO A 265 6.40 -5.77 16.74
C PRO A 265 5.26 -6.79 16.60
N PHE A 266 4.62 -6.84 15.43
CA PHE A 266 3.54 -7.80 15.17
C PHE A 266 4.06 -9.22 14.96
N LEU A 267 5.22 -9.38 14.30
CA LEU A 267 5.92 -10.68 14.21
C LEU A 267 6.20 -11.23 15.62
N ASP A 268 6.81 -10.40 16.47
CA ASP A 268 7.20 -10.77 17.83
C ASP A 268 5.96 -11.07 18.70
N TRP A 269 4.91 -10.26 18.55
CA TRP A 269 3.65 -10.46 19.24
C TRP A 269 2.96 -11.78 18.85
N LEU A 270 2.93 -12.13 17.55
CA LEU A 270 2.38 -13.40 17.07
C LEU A 270 3.13 -14.59 17.66
N GLN A 271 4.47 -14.54 17.63
CA GLN A 271 5.31 -15.60 18.18
C GLN A 271 5.07 -15.78 19.69
N ALA A 272 4.91 -14.67 20.42
CA ALA A 272 4.65 -14.68 21.86
C ALA A 272 3.28 -15.28 22.23
N GLN A 273 2.34 -15.42 21.28
CA GLN A 273 1.04 -16.05 21.56
C GLN A 273 1.15 -17.57 21.74
N GLU A 274 2.26 -18.20 21.29
CA GLU A 274 2.47 -19.65 21.35
C GLU A 274 1.26 -20.45 20.82
N SER A 275 0.61 -19.91 19.78
CA SER A 275 -0.60 -20.50 19.22
C SER A 275 -0.31 -21.77 18.42
N SER A 276 -1.28 -22.68 18.38
CA SER A 276 -1.20 -23.97 17.68
C SER A 276 -2.58 -24.42 17.21
N ASP A 277 -2.67 -25.54 16.50
CA ASP A 277 -3.94 -26.16 16.10
C ASP A 277 -4.84 -26.51 17.30
N GLN A 278 -4.25 -26.80 18.46
CA GLN A 278 -4.96 -27.08 19.72
C GLN A 278 -5.25 -25.82 20.55
N ASN A 279 -4.50 -24.74 20.32
CA ASN A 279 -4.70 -23.44 20.96
C ASN A 279 -4.59 -22.32 19.92
N PRO A 280 -5.61 -22.13 19.07
CA PRO A 280 -5.51 -21.22 17.94
C PRO A 280 -5.40 -19.76 18.37
N LEU A 281 -4.79 -18.95 17.51
CA LEU A 281 -4.60 -17.52 17.69
C LEU A 281 -5.92 -16.80 17.98
N ARG A 282 -5.86 -15.89 18.94
CA ARG A 282 -6.94 -15.00 19.36
C ARG A 282 -6.41 -13.56 19.33
N LEU A 283 -7.22 -12.64 18.81
CA LEU A 283 -6.83 -11.24 18.60
C LEU A 283 -7.71 -10.27 19.42
N ASP A 284 -8.57 -10.80 20.29
CA ASP A 284 -9.50 -10.07 21.15
C ASP A 284 -8.88 -9.59 22.47
#